data_AF-A0AA35TNX9-F1
#
_entry.id   AF-A0AA35TNX9-F1
#
_cell.length_a   1.000
_cell.length_b   1.000
_cell.length_c   1.000
_cell.angle_alpha   90.00
_cell.angle_beta   90.00
_cell.angle_gamma   90.00
#
_symmetry.space_group_name_H-M   'P 1'
#
loop_
_entity.id
_entity.type
_entity.pdbx_description
1 polymer ?
#
loop_
_entity_poly.entity_id
_entity_poly.type
_entity_poly.pdbx_seq_one_letter_code
_entity_poly.pdbx_strand_id
1 'polypeptide(L)'
;MIVFPPQPDPAYYYGFVYFRQVKDSDIRRGYFQKSVVLLTRLPYITFFNFIIQRIAPEYFTHGLASLEAACGNMNQWPPPRPGQQLHLPILGQIIYVRLPTKSDKPAARDGEGPVIKKSSSVVVIPSVHDLNLHQALQPVLNNFEMIWELVITNEPIVVMGPSPTLCANTVQALVSLLHPLKYASDFRPFFTIHDSEFKHYTTRTQAPPRVILGVTNPFFTKTLDHWPHVIKLGEISSSNPGIYSGLF
;
A
#
# COMPACT_ATOMS: atom_id res chain seq x y z
N MET A 1 -11.82 -4.64 18.88
CA MET A 1 -11.48 -6.09 18.75
C MET A 1 -10.04 -6.20 18.28
N ILE A 2 -9.20 -6.95 18.99
CA ILE A 2 -7.81 -7.22 18.59
C ILE A 2 -7.84 -8.13 17.36
N VAL A 3 -7.17 -7.76 16.27
CA VAL A 3 -7.18 -8.54 15.02
C VAL A 3 -5.77 -8.98 14.70
N PHE A 4 -5.50 -10.27 14.92
CA PHE A 4 -4.25 -10.91 14.53
C PHE A 4 -4.51 -12.29 13.89
N PRO A 5 -3.92 -12.58 12.72
CA PRO A 5 -3.40 -11.60 11.75
C PRO A 5 -4.53 -10.70 11.21
N PRO A 6 -4.21 -9.55 10.57
CA PRO A 6 -5.18 -8.71 9.86
C PRO A 6 -6.09 -9.56 8.97
N GLN A 7 -7.40 -9.48 9.23
CA GLN A 7 -8.39 -10.28 8.52
C GLN A 7 -8.83 -9.60 7.23
N PRO A 8 -9.08 -10.38 6.16
CA PRO A 8 -9.67 -9.85 4.93
C PRO A 8 -11.05 -9.23 5.25
N ASP A 9 -11.29 -8.02 4.76
CA ASP A 9 -12.64 -7.45 4.79
C ASP A 9 -13.43 -8.01 3.60
N PRO A 10 -14.58 -8.67 3.79
CA PRO A 10 -15.33 -9.26 2.69
C PRO A 10 -15.88 -8.24 1.71
N ALA A 11 -15.98 -6.97 2.09
CA ALA A 11 -16.51 -5.90 1.25
C ALA A 11 -15.45 -5.28 0.31
N TYR A 12 -14.16 -5.48 0.58
CA TYR A 12 -13.09 -4.77 -0.12
C TYR A 12 -12.00 -5.70 -0.67
N TYR A 13 -11.41 -5.26 -1.78
CA TYR A 13 -10.17 -5.82 -2.31
C TYR A 13 -9.04 -4.83 -2.09
N TYR A 14 -7.84 -5.36 -1.86
CA TYR A 14 -6.60 -4.57 -1.88
C TYR A 14 -6.04 -4.55 -3.29
N GLY A 15 -5.80 -3.35 -3.82
CA GLY A 15 -5.13 -3.09 -5.08
C GLY A 15 -3.67 -2.76 -4.88
N PHE A 16 -2.78 -3.55 -5.49
CA PHE A 16 -1.35 -3.26 -5.53
C PHE A 16 -0.97 -2.91 -6.96
N VAL A 17 -0.52 -1.68 -7.16
CA VAL A 17 -0.38 -1.13 -8.51
C VAL A 17 1.06 -0.74 -8.79
N TYR A 18 1.48 -1.01 -10.02
CA TYR A 18 2.69 -0.48 -10.59
C TYR A 18 2.31 0.36 -11.80
N PHE A 19 2.60 1.66 -11.75
CA PHE A 19 2.34 2.59 -12.83
C PHE A 19 3.63 2.90 -13.59
N ARG A 20 3.61 2.71 -14.90
CA ARG A 20 4.70 3.09 -15.80
C ARG A 20 4.26 4.25 -16.68
N GLN A 21 5.02 5.34 -16.60
CA GLN A 21 4.94 6.45 -17.53
C GLN A 21 6.28 6.61 -18.23
N VAL A 22 6.29 6.54 -19.56
CA VAL A 22 7.48 6.72 -20.40
C VAL A 22 7.19 7.80 -21.43
N LYS A 23 8.14 8.71 -21.64
CA LYS A 23 8.01 9.71 -22.71
C LYS A 23 8.08 8.99 -24.05
N ASP A 24 7.09 9.24 -24.89
CA ASP A 24 6.97 8.62 -26.20
C ASP A 24 6.53 9.69 -27.18
N SER A 25 7.46 10.11 -28.04
CA SER A 25 7.23 11.16 -29.04
C SER A 25 6.31 10.71 -30.17
N ASP A 26 6.14 9.41 -30.37
CA ASP A 26 5.39 8.85 -31.48
C ASP A 26 3.88 8.76 -31.14
N ILE A 27 3.54 8.93 -29.85
CA ILE A 27 2.15 8.97 -29.37
C ILE A 27 1.71 10.44 -29.24
N ARG A 28 0.50 10.76 -29.73
CA ARG A 28 -0.08 12.12 -29.70
C ARG A 28 -0.05 12.81 -28.33
N ARG A 29 -0.12 12.04 -27.23
CA ARG A 29 -0.11 12.55 -25.85
C ARG A 29 1.30 12.74 -25.26
N GLY A 30 2.36 12.38 -26.00
CA GLY A 30 3.77 12.54 -25.60
C GLY A 30 4.26 11.58 -24.51
N TYR A 31 3.36 10.76 -23.95
CA TYR A 31 3.67 9.80 -22.91
C TYR A 31 2.86 8.51 -23.07
N PHE A 32 3.55 7.38 -23.00
CA PHE A 32 2.96 6.07 -22.77
C PHE A 32 2.66 5.90 -21.29
N GLN A 33 1.41 5.57 -20.95
CA GLN A 33 0.94 5.37 -19.58
C GLN A 33 0.24 4.02 -19.48
N LYS A 34 0.72 3.16 -18.57
CA LYS A 34 0.14 1.83 -18.37
C LYS A 34 0.39 1.35 -16.95
N SER A 35 -0.59 0.62 -16.41
CA SER A 35 -0.54 0.07 -15.05
C SER A 35 -0.66 -1.44 -15.08
N VAL A 36 -0.01 -2.10 -14.13
CA VAL A 36 -0.30 -3.50 -13.74
C VAL A 36 -0.87 -3.46 -12.33
N VAL A 37 -1.97 -4.16 -12.10
CA VAL A 37 -2.71 -4.18 -10.83
C VAL A 37 -2.83 -5.62 -10.35
N LEU A 38 -2.41 -5.89 -9.12
CA LEU A 38 -2.66 -7.14 -8.40
C LEU A 38 -3.80 -6.91 -7.40
N LEU A 39 -4.85 -7.72 -7.51
CA LEU A 39 -6.01 -7.70 -6.61
C LEU A 39 -5.97 -8.89 -5.67
N THR A 40 -6.24 -8.64 -4.40
CA THR A 40 -6.25 -9.69 -3.37
C THR A 40 -7.17 -9.32 -2.23
N ARG A 41 -7.69 -10.32 -1.53
CA ARG A 41 -8.39 -10.10 -0.25
C ARG A 41 -7.44 -10.02 0.93
N LEU A 42 -6.21 -10.50 0.76
CA LEU A 42 -5.25 -10.63 1.85
C LEU A 42 -4.51 -9.30 2.07
N PRO A 43 -4.55 -8.72 3.29
CA PRO A 43 -3.90 -7.45 3.62
C PRO A 43 -2.37 -7.58 3.85
N TYR A 44 -1.68 -8.37 3.03
CA TYR A 44 -0.22 -8.56 3.11
C TYR A 44 0.51 -7.45 2.34
N ILE A 45 0.43 -6.24 2.87
CA ILE A 45 0.83 -5.01 2.17
C ILE A 45 2.27 -5.09 1.63
N THR A 46 3.22 -5.45 2.48
CA THR A 46 4.64 -5.52 2.11
C THR A 46 4.91 -6.64 1.12
N PHE A 47 4.25 -7.78 1.29
CA PHE A 47 4.38 -8.93 0.39
C PHE A 47 3.88 -8.61 -1.02
N PHE A 48 2.65 -8.10 -1.18
CA PHE A 48 2.11 -7.85 -2.51
C PHE A 48 2.72 -6.63 -3.20
N ASN A 49 3.19 -5.64 -2.44
CA ASN A 49 4.05 -4.58 -2.99
C ASN A 49 5.35 -5.16 -3.57
N PHE A 50 5.98 -6.09 -2.86
CA PHE A 50 7.16 -6.78 -3.37
C PHE A 50 6.83 -7.57 -4.65
N ILE A 51 5.72 -8.32 -4.66
CA ILE A 51 5.29 -9.10 -5.83
C ILE A 51 5.04 -8.22 -7.06
N ILE A 52 4.26 -7.13 -6.93
CA ILE A 52 3.96 -6.27 -8.08
C ILE A 52 5.22 -5.59 -8.64
N GLN A 53 6.19 -5.25 -7.77
CA GLN A 53 7.49 -4.72 -8.17
C GLN A 53 8.37 -5.73 -8.92
N ARG A 54 8.04 -7.03 -8.90
CA ARG A 54 8.70 -8.06 -9.72
C ARG A 54 7.93 -8.36 -11.00
N ILE A 55 6.62 -8.54 -10.88
CA ILE A 55 5.76 -8.93 -12.01
C ILE A 55 5.66 -7.81 -13.04
N ALA A 56 5.47 -6.56 -12.61
CA ALA A 56 5.20 -5.48 -13.54
C ALA A 56 6.39 -5.14 -14.47
N PRO A 57 7.64 -5.02 -14.00
CA PRO A 57 8.79 -4.83 -14.90
C PRO A 57 8.96 -5.94 -15.94
N GLU A 58 8.72 -7.20 -15.54
CA GLU A 58 8.77 -8.34 -16.44
C GLU A 58 7.67 -8.24 -17.51
N TYR A 59 6.44 -7.87 -17.14
CA TYR A 59 5.38 -7.59 -18.11
C TYR A 59 5.73 -6.50 -19.10
N PHE A 60 6.35 -5.43 -18.61
CA PHE A 60 6.76 -4.31 -19.43
C PHE A 60 7.92 -4.61 -20.39
N THR A 61 8.66 -5.70 -20.15
CA THR A 61 9.78 -6.16 -20.98
C THR A 61 9.37 -7.31 -21.91
N HIS A 62 8.66 -8.30 -21.38
CA HIS A 62 8.37 -9.58 -22.03
C HIS A 62 6.88 -9.78 -22.37
N GLY A 63 6.01 -8.83 -22.03
CA GLY A 63 4.59 -8.88 -22.35
C GLY A 63 3.82 -9.96 -21.58
N LEU A 64 2.72 -10.44 -22.17
CA LEU A 64 1.75 -11.32 -21.51
C LEU A 64 2.35 -12.65 -21.03
N ALA A 65 3.33 -13.20 -21.74
CA ALA A 65 3.97 -14.46 -21.36
C ALA A 65 4.59 -14.42 -19.95
N SER A 66 5.11 -13.26 -19.53
CA SER A 66 5.63 -13.09 -18.17
C SER A 66 4.52 -13.08 -17.11
N LEU A 67 3.34 -12.53 -17.42
CA LEU A 67 2.19 -12.59 -16.52
C LEU A 67 1.67 -14.02 -16.40
N GLU A 68 1.62 -14.76 -17.51
CA GLU A 68 1.22 -16.17 -17.52
C GLU A 68 2.19 -17.02 -16.67
N ALA A 69 3.50 -16.81 -16.83
CA ALA A 69 4.51 -17.46 -16.00
C ALA A 69 4.36 -17.11 -14.52
N ALA A 70 4.15 -15.82 -14.20
CA ALA A 70 3.93 -15.37 -12.83
C ALA A 70 2.67 -16.01 -12.23
N CYS A 71 1.54 -16.00 -12.94
CA CYS A 71 0.30 -16.65 -12.52
C CYS A 71 0.48 -18.16 -12.35
N GLY A 72 1.21 -18.81 -13.25
CA GLY A 72 1.54 -20.23 -13.15
C GLY A 72 2.32 -20.57 -11.88
N ASN A 73 3.29 -19.72 -11.51
CA ASN A 73 4.01 -19.85 -10.24
C ASN A 73 3.09 -19.62 -9.02
N MET A 74 2.29 -18.54 -9.04
CA MET A 74 1.39 -18.18 -7.93
C MET A 74 0.31 -19.23 -7.67
N ASN A 75 -0.22 -19.88 -8.73
CA ASN A 75 -1.22 -20.93 -8.61
C ASN A 75 -0.70 -22.20 -7.92
N GLN A 76 0.62 -22.38 -7.87
CA GLN A 76 1.26 -23.52 -7.19
C GLN A 76 1.62 -23.22 -5.74
N TRP A 77 1.42 -21.97 -5.28
CA TRP A 77 1.70 -21.62 -3.90
C TRP A 77 0.74 -22.35 -2.96
N PRO A 78 1.25 -22.86 -1.81
CA PRO A 78 0.39 -23.48 -0.82
C PRO A 78 -0.57 -22.44 -0.23
N PRO A 79 -1.75 -22.86 0.25
CA PRO A 79 -2.69 -21.95 0.91
C PRO A 79 -2.02 -21.28 2.12
N PRO A 80 -2.16 -19.96 2.31
CA PRO A 80 -1.52 -19.24 3.39
C PRO A 80 -2.14 -19.61 4.74
N ARG A 81 -1.34 -20.15 5.68
CA ARG A 81 -1.77 -20.48 7.05
C ARG A 81 -1.00 -19.65 8.10
N PRO A 82 -1.66 -19.15 9.17
CA PRO A 82 -0.97 -18.41 10.23
C PRO A 82 0.21 -19.18 10.82
N GLY A 83 1.35 -18.51 11.03
CA GLY A 83 2.58 -19.11 11.58
C GLY A 83 3.41 -19.92 10.58
N GLN A 84 2.91 -20.16 9.37
CA GLN A 84 3.60 -20.98 8.36
C GLN A 84 4.78 -20.24 7.74
N GLN A 85 5.89 -20.95 7.57
CA GLN A 85 7.01 -20.51 6.74
C GLN A 85 6.82 -21.03 5.31
N LEU A 86 7.01 -20.15 4.34
CA LEU A 86 6.72 -20.37 2.94
C LEU A 86 7.95 -20.08 2.08
N HIS A 87 8.16 -20.94 1.09
CA HIS A 87 9.12 -20.74 0.01
C HIS A 87 8.31 -20.64 -1.28
N LEU A 88 8.18 -19.43 -1.81
CA LEU A 88 7.27 -19.08 -2.89
C LEU A 88 8.08 -18.75 -4.15
N PRO A 89 8.15 -19.66 -5.13
CA PRO A 89 8.81 -19.37 -6.40
C PRO A 89 8.06 -18.28 -7.16
N ILE A 90 8.79 -17.35 -7.78
CA ILE A 90 8.24 -16.35 -8.69
C ILE A 90 9.34 -15.88 -9.65
N LEU A 91 9.12 -16.03 -10.96
CA LEU A 91 9.96 -15.43 -12.02
C LEU A 91 11.48 -15.70 -11.82
N GLY A 92 11.84 -16.94 -11.48
CA GLY A 92 13.24 -17.35 -11.26
C GLY A 92 13.84 -17.01 -9.89
N GLN A 93 13.06 -16.41 -9.00
CA GLN A 93 13.41 -16.15 -7.60
C GLN A 93 12.58 -17.02 -6.65
N ILE A 94 13.08 -17.22 -5.43
CA ILE A 94 12.32 -17.86 -4.34
C ILE A 94 12.16 -16.84 -3.23
N ILE A 95 10.92 -16.54 -2.87
CA ILE A 95 10.60 -15.69 -1.73
C ILE A 95 10.48 -16.58 -0.49
N TYR A 96 11.29 -16.30 0.52
CA TYR A 96 11.12 -16.85 1.86
C TYR A 96 10.33 -15.86 2.71
N VAL A 97 9.22 -16.33 3.30
CA VAL A 97 8.35 -15.50 4.13
C VAL A 97 7.67 -16.31 5.22
N ARG A 98 7.54 -15.75 6.42
CA ARG A 98 6.73 -16.32 7.50
C ARG A 98 5.43 -15.54 7.64
N LEU A 99 4.31 -16.25 7.73
CA LEU A 99 3.01 -15.65 7.99
C LEU A 99 2.84 -15.45 9.50
N PRO A 100 2.34 -14.29 9.94
CA PRO A 100 2.14 -14.01 11.36
C PRO A 100 1.04 -14.88 11.97
N THR A 101 1.10 -15.08 13.27
CA THR A 101 0.14 -15.83 14.07
C THR A 101 -0.24 -15.08 15.34
N LYS A 102 -1.38 -15.43 15.94
CA LYS A 102 -1.89 -14.84 17.19
C LYS A 102 -0.94 -14.99 18.39
N SER A 103 -0.03 -15.94 18.30
CA SER A 103 0.97 -16.23 19.34
C SER A 103 2.23 -15.38 19.21
N ASP A 104 2.35 -14.59 18.14
CA ASP A 104 3.50 -13.70 17.96
C ASP A 104 3.46 -12.58 19.00
N LYS A 105 4.61 -12.30 19.61
CA LYS A 105 4.73 -11.17 20.53
C LYS A 105 4.82 -9.87 19.71
N PRO A 106 4.14 -8.79 20.12
CA PRO A 106 4.33 -7.48 19.52
C PRO A 106 5.81 -7.12 19.55
N ALA A 107 6.38 -6.72 18.41
CA ALA A 107 7.80 -6.39 18.24
C ALA A 107 8.81 -7.53 18.43
N ALA A 108 8.39 -8.80 18.56
CA ALA A 108 9.29 -9.90 18.27
C ALA A 108 9.56 -9.90 16.77
N ARG A 109 10.65 -9.25 16.35
CA ARG A 109 11.32 -9.62 15.10
C ARG A 109 11.57 -11.11 15.24
N ASP A 110 10.97 -11.91 14.35
CA ASP A 110 11.18 -13.35 14.35
C ASP A 110 12.65 -13.63 14.62
N GLY A 111 12.92 -14.33 15.72
CA GLY A 111 14.27 -14.69 16.12
C GLY A 111 14.99 -15.31 14.94
N GLU A 112 16.24 -14.89 14.73
CA GLU A 112 17.18 -15.42 13.74
C GLU A 112 16.47 -16.08 12.56
N GLY A 113 15.95 -15.25 11.64
CA GLY A 113 15.54 -15.74 10.33
C GLY A 113 16.62 -16.69 9.81
N PRO A 114 16.25 -17.82 9.18
CA PRO A 114 17.20 -18.87 8.87
C PRO A 114 18.46 -18.27 8.27
N VAL A 115 19.63 -18.80 8.67
CA VAL A 115 20.92 -18.51 8.03
C VAL A 115 20.86 -19.07 6.60
N ILE A 116 20.01 -18.46 5.76
CA ILE A 116 19.97 -18.71 4.33
C ILE A 116 21.27 -18.08 3.85
N LYS A 117 22.23 -18.93 3.48
CA LYS A 117 23.37 -18.49 2.67
C LYS A 117 22.79 -17.63 1.56
N LYS A 118 23.11 -16.33 1.55
CA LYS A 118 22.63 -15.37 0.55
C LYS A 118 23.01 -15.89 -0.84
N SER A 119 22.16 -16.72 -1.45
CA SER A 119 22.20 -16.94 -2.89
C SER A 119 21.47 -15.76 -3.50
N SER A 120 21.92 -15.32 -4.67
CA SER A 120 21.29 -14.22 -5.42
C SER A 120 19.83 -14.50 -5.81
N SER A 121 19.36 -15.75 -5.69
CA SER A 121 18.02 -16.19 -6.09
C SER A 121 17.00 -16.26 -4.95
N VAL A 122 17.40 -16.14 -3.69
CA VAL A 122 16.47 -16.19 -2.54
C VAL A 122 16.29 -14.80 -1.91
N VAL A 123 15.05 -14.38 -1.76
CA VAL A 123 14.68 -13.10 -1.13
C VAL A 123 13.90 -13.36 0.14
N VAL A 124 14.30 -12.74 1.25
CA VAL A 124 13.60 -12.86 2.55
C VAL A 124 12.70 -11.65 2.76
N ILE A 125 11.41 -11.89 3.01
CA ILE A 125 10.45 -10.87 3.47
C ILE A 125 10.24 -11.09 4.97
N PRO A 126 10.77 -10.19 5.83
CA PRO A 126 10.76 -10.40 7.29
C PRO A 126 9.36 -10.28 7.89
N SER A 127 8.48 -9.48 7.28
CA SER A 127 7.07 -9.37 7.66
C SER A 127 6.24 -9.05 6.43
N VAL A 128 5.07 -9.67 6.36
CA VAL A 128 4.11 -9.47 5.27
C VAL A 128 3.31 -8.18 5.42
N HIS A 129 3.27 -7.58 6.61
CA HIS A 129 2.50 -6.37 6.91
C HIS A 129 3.36 -5.14 7.21
N ASP A 130 4.63 -5.32 7.60
CA ASP A 130 5.45 -4.22 8.12
C ASP A 130 5.70 -3.18 7.03
N LEU A 131 4.97 -2.08 7.15
CA LEU A 131 5.24 -0.85 6.42
C LEU A 131 6.52 -0.23 6.98
N ASN A 132 7.23 0.51 6.12
CA ASN A 132 8.25 1.43 6.61
C ASN A 132 7.56 2.64 7.27
N LEU A 133 7.06 2.45 8.49
CA LEU A 133 6.34 3.48 9.26
C LEU A 133 7.16 4.74 9.43
N HIS A 134 8.48 4.58 9.65
CA HIS A 134 9.39 5.72 9.74
C HIS A 134 9.33 6.55 8.46
N GLN A 135 9.52 5.95 7.28
CA GLN A 135 9.48 6.68 6.02
C GLN A 135 8.11 7.28 5.72
N ALA A 136 7.03 6.56 6.01
CA ALA A 136 5.67 7.03 5.75
C ALA A 136 5.24 8.17 6.68
N LEU A 137 5.66 8.14 7.94
CA LEU A 137 5.25 9.10 8.97
C LEU A 137 6.27 10.21 9.20
N GLN A 138 7.49 10.10 8.65
CA GLN A 138 8.52 11.14 8.75
C GLN A 138 7.98 12.55 8.47
N PRO A 139 7.14 12.79 7.43
CA PRO A 139 6.63 14.13 7.14
C PRO A 139 5.71 14.70 8.23
N VAL A 140 5.18 13.86 9.12
CA VAL A 140 4.17 14.23 10.12
C VAL A 140 4.61 14.02 11.57
N LEU A 141 5.87 13.65 11.80
CA LEU A 141 6.39 13.30 13.13
C LEU A 141 6.20 14.42 14.16
N ASN A 142 6.34 15.69 13.76
CA ASN A 142 6.16 16.83 14.66
C ASN A 142 4.75 16.93 15.24
N ASN A 143 3.77 16.28 14.62
CA ASN A 143 2.36 16.27 15.04
C ASN A 143 1.88 14.85 15.37
N PHE A 144 2.81 13.93 15.64
CA PHE A 144 2.49 12.50 15.77
C PHE A 144 1.42 12.22 16.83
N GLU A 145 1.53 12.81 18.03
CA GLU A 145 0.58 12.60 19.12
C GLU A 145 -0.83 13.02 18.73
N MET A 146 -0.98 14.24 18.21
CA MET A 146 -2.26 14.77 17.72
C MET A 146 -2.84 13.89 16.60
N ILE A 147 -2.02 13.49 15.63
CA ILE A 147 -2.48 12.65 14.53
C ILE A 147 -2.92 11.28 15.04
N TRP A 148 -2.18 10.68 15.97
CA TRP A 148 -2.56 9.42 16.59
C TRP A 148 -3.90 9.54 17.32
N GLU A 149 -4.12 10.64 18.06
CA GLU A 149 -5.40 10.94 18.70
C GLU A 149 -6.55 11.04 17.70
N LEU A 150 -6.37 11.78 16.60
CA LEU A 150 -7.37 11.89 15.53
C LEU A 150 -7.70 10.52 14.92
N VAL A 151 -6.69 9.67 14.72
CA VAL A 151 -6.88 8.32 14.16
C VAL A 151 -7.63 7.43 15.15
N ILE A 152 -7.28 7.42 16.45
CA ILE A 152 -7.95 6.54 17.42
C ILE A 152 -9.40 6.97 17.71
N THR A 153 -9.72 8.27 17.61
CA THR A 153 -11.09 8.79 17.73
C THR A 153 -11.89 8.71 16.42
N ASN A 154 -11.26 8.29 15.32
CA ASN A 154 -11.82 8.20 13.98
C ASN A 154 -12.32 9.56 13.43
N GLU A 155 -11.56 10.62 13.65
CA GLU A 155 -11.84 11.93 13.05
C GLU A 155 -11.63 11.91 11.52
N PRO A 156 -12.37 12.73 10.75
CA PRO A 156 -12.16 12.86 9.31
C PRO A 156 -10.78 13.47 8.99
N ILE A 157 -9.94 12.76 8.22
CA ILE A 157 -8.59 13.22 7.87
C ILE A 157 -8.39 13.16 6.36
N VAL A 158 -7.90 14.26 5.78
CA VAL A 158 -7.41 14.27 4.39
C VAL A 158 -5.89 14.27 4.38
N VAL A 159 -5.27 13.28 3.76
CA VAL A 159 -3.83 13.20 3.49
C VAL A 159 -3.58 13.66 2.06
N MET A 160 -3.01 14.85 1.90
CA MET A 160 -2.67 15.44 0.61
C MET A 160 -1.17 15.30 0.35
N GLY A 161 -0.77 14.73 -0.78
CA GLY A 161 0.64 14.59 -1.12
C GLY A 161 0.96 14.66 -2.61
N PRO A 162 2.23 14.78 -2.99
CA PRO A 162 2.68 14.92 -4.38
C PRO A 162 2.49 13.66 -5.24
N SER A 163 2.27 12.48 -4.65
CA SER A 163 2.11 11.23 -5.40
C SER A 163 1.12 10.27 -4.74
N PRO A 164 0.45 9.41 -5.53
CA PRO A 164 -0.49 8.41 -5.00
C PRO A 164 0.20 7.48 -4.01
N THR A 165 1.42 7.03 -4.34
CA THR A 165 2.29 6.23 -3.47
C THR A 165 2.44 6.82 -2.08
N LEU A 166 2.80 8.10 -2.00
CA LEU A 166 3.08 8.74 -0.72
C LEU A 166 1.79 8.91 0.11
N CYS A 167 0.68 9.26 -0.53
CA CYS A 167 -0.62 9.35 0.12
C CYS A 167 -1.05 7.99 0.67
N ALA A 168 -1.06 6.96 -0.18
CA ALA A 168 -1.52 5.62 0.18
C ALA A 168 -0.66 4.98 1.27
N ASN A 169 0.67 5.11 1.19
CA ASN A 169 1.57 4.64 2.24
C ASN A 169 1.32 5.37 3.58
N THR A 170 1.07 6.68 3.54
CA THR A 170 0.80 7.46 4.75
C THR A 170 -0.54 7.07 5.37
N VAL A 171 -1.62 7.00 4.58
CA VAL A 171 -2.94 6.55 5.05
C VAL A 171 -2.85 5.15 5.66
N GLN A 172 -2.17 4.22 4.98
CA GLN A 172 -1.98 2.87 5.47
C GLN A 172 -1.15 2.83 6.76
N ALA A 173 -0.13 3.69 6.89
CA ALA A 173 0.67 3.83 8.10
C ALA A 173 -0.15 4.39 9.27
N LEU A 174 -0.99 5.42 9.03
CA LEU A 174 -1.91 5.97 10.03
C LEU A 174 -2.85 4.91 10.59
N VAL A 175 -3.52 4.16 9.70
CA VAL A 175 -4.40 3.04 10.09
C VAL A 175 -3.62 1.98 10.88
N SER A 176 -2.38 1.72 10.50
CA SER A 176 -1.51 0.73 11.15
C SER A 176 -1.01 1.17 12.53
N LEU A 177 -1.09 2.46 12.89
CA LEU A 177 -0.73 2.93 14.24
C LEU A 177 -1.62 2.36 15.33
N LEU A 178 -2.85 1.98 15.00
CA LEU A 178 -3.77 1.39 15.98
C LEU A 178 -3.48 -0.09 16.23
N HIS A 179 -2.63 -0.72 15.41
CA HIS A 179 -2.32 -2.12 15.56
C HIS A 179 -1.83 -2.44 16.99
N PRO A 180 -2.42 -3.44 17.68
CA PRO A 180 -3.20 -4.55 17.13
C PRO A 180 -4.74 -4.35 17.12
N LEU A 181 -5.22 -3.13 17.38
CA LEU A 181 -6.63 -2.77 17.29
C LEU A 181 -7.04 -2.61 15.82
N LYS A 182 -8.24 -3.09 15.47
CA LYS A 182 -8.84 -2.80 14.16
C LYS A 182 -9.25 -1.33 14.09
N TYR A 183 -8.82 -0.63 13.05
CA TYR A 183 -9.40 0.66 12.67
C TYR A 183 -10.89 0.47 12.34
N ALA A 184 -11.75 1.31 12.93
CA ALA A 184 -13.19 1.06 12.97
C ALA A 184 -13.97 1.78 11.85
N SER A 185 -13.32 2.69 11.13
CA SER A 185 -13.92 3.54 10.10
C SER A 185 -13.39 3.21 8.71
N ASP A 186 -13.99 3.84 7.69
CA ASP A 186 -13.51 3.72 6.31
C ASP A 186 -12.16 4.44 6.14
N PHE A 187 -11.35 3.98 5.19
CA PHE A 187 -10.16 4.66 4.75
C PHE A 187 -9.93 4.37 3.27
N ARG A 188 -9.53 5.39 2.51
CA ARG A 188 -9.19 5.31 1.09
C ARG A 188 -7.73 5.70 0.93
N PRO A 189 -6.80 4.72 0.82
CA PRO A 189 -5.39 5.01 0.65
C PRO A 189 -5.12 5.97 -0.52
N PHE A 190 -5.89 5.82 -1.59
CA PHE A 190 -5.92 6.78 -2.67
C PHE A 190 -7.36 6.99 -3.19
N PHE A 191 -7.79 8.24 -3.25
CA PHE A 191 -9.13 8.67 -3.65
C PHE A 191 -9.05 9.65 -4.81
N THR A 192 -9.91 9.45 -5.80
CA THR A 192 -9.89 10.17 -7.06
C THR A 192 -11.22 10.88 -7.33
N ILE A 193 -11.20 11.78 -8.31
CA ILE A 193 -12.41 12.44 -8.79
C ILE A 193 -13.35 11.49 -9.56
N HIS A 194 -12.87 10.29 -9.90
CA HIS A 194 -13.60 9.30 -10.67
C HIS A 194 -14.27 8.25 -9.78
N ASP A 195 -14.00 8.27 -8.47
CA ASP A 195 -14.69 7.42 -7.52
C ASP A 195 -16.19 7.72 -7.53
N SER A 196 -17.01 6.65 -7.51
CA SER A 196 -18.48 6.75 -7.51
C SER A 196 -19.01 7.56 -6.31
N GLU A 197 -18.29 7.52 -5.19
CA GLU A 197 -18.60 8.23 -3.95
C GLU A 197 -18.03 9.65 -3.91
N PHE A 198 -17.40 10.15 -4.98
CA PHE A 198 -16.83 11.49 -5.06
C PHE A 198 -17.77 12.59 -4.54
N LYS A 199 -19.04 12.58 -4.97
CA LYS A 199 -20.04 13.56 -4.51
C LYS A 199 -20.36 13.45 -3.02
N HIS A 200 -20.32 12.25 -2.46
CA HIS A 200 -20.59 12.01 -1.04
C HIS A 200 -19.48 12.62 -0.17
N TYR A 201 -18.22 12.38 -0.54
CA TYR A 201 -17.07 12.90 0.22
C TYR A 201 -16.79 14.38 0.02
N THR A 202 -17.35 15.01 -1.01
CA THR A 202 -17.07 16.43 -1.34
C THR A 202 -18.23 17.37 -1.04
N THR A 203 -19.36 16.87 -0.53
CA THR A 203 -20.52 17.70 -0.21
C THR A 203 -20.24 18.62 0.97
N ARG A 204 -20.75 19.87 0.90
CA ARG A 204 -20.69 20.85 2.01
C ARG A 204 -21.97 20.90 2.83
N THR A 205 -22.99 20.15 2.45
CA THR A 205 -24.31 20.18 3.11
C THR A 205 -24.36 19.33 4.38
N GLN A 206 -23.36 18.48 4.60
CA GLN A 206 -23.28 17.56 5.73
C GLN A 206 -21.88 17.64 6.35
N ALA A 207 -21.77 17.20 7.60
CA ALA A 207 -20.46 17.05 8.23
C ALA A 207 -19.63 16.00 7.46
N PRO A 208 -18.30 16.19 7.32
CA PRO A 208 -17.44 15.21 6.69
C PRO A 208 -17.59 13.83 7.34
N PRO A 209 -17.71 12.75 6.54
CA PRO A 209 -17.82 11.41 7.09
C PRO A 209 -16.52 11.00 7.80
N ARG A 210 -16.63 10.08 8.76
CA ARG A 210 -15.48 9.52 9.47
C ARG A 210 -14.67 8.63 8.53
N VAL A 211 -13.71 9.21 7.82
CA VAL A 211 -12.87 8.54 6.84
C VAL A 211 -11.49 9.19 6.77
N ILE A 212 -10.46 8.39 6.47
CA ILE A 212 -9.14 8.89 6.08
C ILE A 212 -9.02 8.82 4.56
N LEU A 213 -8.81 9.96 3.88
CA LEU A 213 -8.69 10.02 2.42
C LEU A 213 -7.29 10.43 1.99
N GLY A 214 -6.63 9.61 1.16
CA GLY A 214 -5.38 9.99 0.49
C GLY A 214 -5.64 10.60 -0.89
N VAL A 215 -5.12 11.79 -1.16
CA VAL A 215 -5.36 12.51 -2.43
C VAL A 215 -4.13 13.26 -2.91
N THR A 216 -3.97 13.43 -4.23
CA THR A 216 -2.82 14.14 -4.81
C THR A 216 -3.15 15.45 -5.51
N ASN A 217 -4.40 15.61 -5.94
CA ASN A 217 -4.77 16.66 -6.88
C ASN A 217 -4.95 18.02 -6.16
N PRO A 218 -4.32 19.12 -6.62
CA PRO A 218 -4.59 20.48 -6.12
C PRO A 218 -6.08 20.87 -6.14
N PHE A 219 -6.87 20.25 -7.00
CA PHE A 219 -8.32 20.34 -6.97
C PHE A 219 -8.91 20.00 -5.59
N PHE A 220 -8.43 18.93 -4.94
CA PHE A 220 -8.90 18.53 -3.61
C PHE A 220 -8.57 19.56 -2.53
N THR A 221 -7.53 20.38 -2.70
CA THR A 221 -7.23 21.48 -1.78
C THR A 221 -8.39 22.48 -1.69
N LYS A 222 -9.06 22.77 -2.82
CA LYS A 222 -10.24 23.65 -2.84
C LYS A 222 -11.51 22.90 -2.45
N THR A 223 -11.66 21.68 -2.96
CA THR A 223 -12.89 20.91 -2.79
C THR A 223 -13.10 20.43 -1.36
N LEU A 224 -12.01 20.14 -0.63
CA LEU A 224 -12.02 19.63 0.74
C LEU A 224 -11.51 20.68 1.76
N ASP A 225 -11.53 21.96 1.41
CA ASP A 225 -11.08 23.07 2.29
C ASP A 225 -11.88 23.18 3.61
N HIS A 226 -13.10 22.65 3.63
CA HIS A 226 -14.01 22.61 4.76
C HIS A 226 -13.77 21.41 5.68
N TRP A 227 -12.86 20.50 5.34
CA TRP A 227 -12.55 19.35 6.18
C TRP A 227 -11.73 19.78 7.40
N PRO A 228 -12.00 19.22 8.59
CA PRO A 228 -11.43 19.69 9.85
C PRO A 228 -9.92 19.41 9.97
N HIS A 229 -9.45 18.32 9.38
CA HIS A 229 -8.06 17.87 9.50
C HIS A 229 -7.46 17.56 8.13
N VAL A 230 -6.41 18.29 7.77
CA VAL A 230 -5.67 18.12 6.52
C VAL A 230 -4.18 17.97 6.81
N ILE A 231 -3.64 16.82 6.44
CA ILE A 231 -2.21 16.51 6.47
C ILE A 231 -1.64 16.80 5.09
N LYS A 232 -0.70 17.76 4.99
CA LYS A 232 0.00 18.06 3.73
C LYS A 232 1.41 17.46 3.76
N LEU A 233 1.66 16.50 2.88
CA LEU A 233 2.96 15.87 2.70
C LEU A 233 3.79 16.75 1.76
N GLY A 234 4.98 17.14 2.21
CA GLY A 234 5.87 18.02 1.44
C GLY A 234 6.36 17.41 0.12
N GLU A 235 6.90 18.26 -0.76
CA GLU A 235 7.57 17.80 -1.98
C GLU A 235 8.84 17.02 -1.61
N ILE A 236 8.94 15.77 -2.04
CA ILE A 236 10.20 15.02 -1.96
C ILE A 236 11.17 15.68 -2.95
N SER A 237 12.28 16.21 -2.46
CA SER A 237 13.37 16.72 -3.29
C SER A 237 13.74 15.67 -4.35
N SER A 238 13.62 16.04 -5.62
CA SER A 238 13.79 15.20 -6.79
C SER A 238 15.20 14.65 -6.91
N SER A 239 15.39 13.39 -6.51
CA SER A 239 16.58 12.60 -6.85
C SER A 239 16.21 11.21 -7.38
N ASN A 240 15.42 11.17 -8.45
CA ASN A 240 15.50 10.27 -9.63
C ASN A 240 14.15 10.24 -10.40
N PRO A 241 14.12 10.58 -11.69
CA PRO A 241 12.94 10.37 -12.53
C PRO A 241 12.89 8.89 -12.97
N GLY A 242 12.34 8.02 -12.14
CA GLY A 242 12.19 6.62 -12.51
C GLY A 242 11.60 5.76 -11.43
N ILE A 243 10.41 5.20 -11.71
CA ILE A 243 9.73 4.14 -10.96
C ILE A 243 8.96 4.64 -9.72
N TYR A 244 7.73 5.10 -9.95
CA TYR A 244 6.72 5.17 -8.89
C TYR A 244 6.15 3.77 -8.67
N SER A 245 6.69 3.06 -7.69
CA SER A 245 6.04 1.88 -7.13
C SER A 245 5.22 2.34 -5.91
N GLY A 246 3.92 2.07 -5.89
CA GLY A 246 3.09 2.42 -4.75
C GLY A 246 1.61 2.08 -4.94
N LEU A 247 0.96 1.93 -3.79
CA LEU A 247 -0.43 1.50 -3.60
C LEU A 247 -1.43 2.46 -4.28
N PHE A 248 -2.46 1.89 -4.91
CA PHE A 248 -3.66 2.61 -5.38
C PHE A 248 -4.89 1.82 -4.93
#